data_AF-A0A8J7TVV9-F1
#
_entry.id   AF-A0A8J7TVV9-F1
#
_cell.length_a   1.000
_cell.length_b   1.000
_cell.length_c   1.000
_cell.angle_alpha   90.00
_cell.angle_beta   90.00
_cell.angle_gamma   90.00
#
_symmetry.space_group_name_H-M   'P 1'
#
loop_
_entity.id
_entity.type
_entity.pdbx_description
1 polymer ?
#
loop_
_entity_poly.entity_id
_entity_poly.type
_entity_poly.pdbx_seq_one_letter_code
_entity_poly.pdbx_strand_id
1 'polypeptide(L)'
;MGRTTPITERDILERVMSDGNGALSPAAARSLLTLKFPAGDMRRIRSLLRKNNAGTITAEERLALEKYLRVGQFLDLLHAKARVSLAKRTRAD
;
A
#
# COMPACT_ATOMS: atom_id res chain seq x y z
N MET A 1 1.98 -12.56 -30.54
CA MET A 1 2.18 -11.25 -29.88
C MET A 1 1.92 -11.42 -28.39
N GLY A 2 2.97 -11.46 -27.57
CA GLY A 2 2.83 -11.56 -26.12
C GLY A 2 2.17 -10.29 -25.59
N ARG A 3 1.07 -10.42 -24.85
CA ARG A 3 0.45 -9.28 -24.16
C ARG A 3 1.41 -8.89 -23.04
N THR A 4 2.18 -7.82 -23.24
CA THR A 4 2.93 -7.20 -22.16
C THR A 4 1.91 -6.61 -21.19
N THR A 5 1.70 -7.28 -20.07
CA THR A 5 0.89 -6.72 -18.98
C THR A 5 1.54 -5.39 -18.59
N PRO A 6 0.78 -4.28 -18.56
CA PRO A 6 1.35 -3.01 -18.13
C PRO A 6 1.90 -3.18 -16.71
N ILE A 7 3.18 -2.81 -16.52
CA ILE A 7 3.84 -2.85 -15.23
C ILE A 7 3.08 -1.88 -14.30
N THR A 8 2.60 -2.39 -13.17
CA THR A 8 1.96 -1.57 -12.15
C THR A 8 2.97 -1.07 -11.13
N GLU A 9 2.64 0.00 -10.41
CA GLU A 9 3.46 0.50 -9.30
C GLU A 9 3.66 -0.59 -8.24
N ARG A 10 2.65 -1.44 -8.03
CA ARG A 10 2.72 -2.60 -7.16
C ARG A 10 3.81 -3.57 -7.60
N ASP A 11 3.89 -3.90 -8.89
CA ASP A 11 4.90 -4.84 -9.42
C ASP A 11 6.33 -4.32 -9.21
N ILE A 12 6.52 -3.01 -9.39
CA ILE A 12 7.81 -2.33 -9.15
C ILE A 12 8.16 -2.41 -7.66
N LEU A 13 7.22 -2.07 -6.78
CA LEU A 13 7.42 -2.06 -5.34
C LEU A 13 7.65 -3.46 -4.76
N GLU A 14 6.93 -4.46 -5.26
CA GLU A 14 7.10 -5.85 -4.85
C GLU A 14 8.52 -6.37 -5.16
N ARG A 15 9.06 -6.00 -6.34
CA ARG A 15 10.45 -6.29 -6.71
C ARG A 15 11.44 -5.59 -5.79
N VAL A 16 11.28 -4.28 -5.56
CA VAL A 16 12.15 -3.49 -4.66
C VAL A 16 12.18 -4.06 -3.23
N MET A 17 11.06 -4.60 -2.75
CA MET A 17 10.99 -5.19 -1.42
C MET A 17 11.47 -6.64 -1.35
N SER A 18 11.48 -7.37 -2.46
CA SER A 18 11.88 -8.78 -2.53
C SER A 18 13.37 -8.95 -2.85
N ASP A 19 13.94 -8.07 -3.66
CA ASP A 19 15.32 -8.16 -4.13
C ASP A 19 16.30 -7.60 -3.07
N GLY A 20 16.94 -8.49 -2.32
CA GLY A 20 18.22 -8.24 -1.63
C GLY A 20 18.20 -7.40 -0.35
N ASN A 21 17.14 -6.65 -0.07
CA ASN A 21 17.03 -5.91 1.20
C ASN A 21 16.68 -6.89 2.33
N GLY A 22 17.69 -7.21 3.15
CA GLY A 22 17.60 -8.08 4.32
C GLY A 22 16.39 -7.79 5.22
N ALA A 23 16.07 -8.74 6.11
CA ALA A 23 14.92 -8.58 7.00
C ALA A 23 15.01 -7.27 7.78
N LEU A 24 13.88 -6.54 7.86
CA LEU A 24 13.82 -5.32 8.67
C LEU A 24 14.12 -5.67 10.13
N SER A 25 14.84 -4.76 10.82
CA SER A 25 14.97 -4.85 12.27
C SER A 25 13.58 -4.85 12.93
N PRO A 26 13.41 -5.48 14.11
CA PRO A 26 12.12 -5.48 14.80
C PRO A 26 11.58 -4.07 15.04
N ALA A 27 12.45 -3.15 15.44
CA ALA A 27 12.09 -1.77 15.69
C ALA A 27 11.56 -1.10 14.42
N ALA A 28 12.29 -1.21 13.29
CA ALA A 28 11.85 -0.65 12.01
C ALA A 28 10.52 -1.26 11.55
N ALA A 29 10.38 -2.59 11.64
CA ALA A 29 9.14 -3.27 11.25
C ALA A 29 7.94 -2.82 12.10
N ARG A 30 8.11 -2.68 13.42
CA ARG A 30 7.05 -2.18 14.31
C ARG A 30 6.69 -0.72 14.01
N SER A 31 7.69 0.14 13.75
CA SER A 31 7.45 1.54 13.38
C SER A 31 6.67 1.65 12.07
N LEU A 32 7.02 0.88 11.04
CA LEU A 32 6.30 0.89 9.77
C LEU A 32 4.83 0.46 9.92
N LEU A 33 4.52 -0.47 10.82
CA LEU A 33 3.14 -0.90 11.09
C LEU A 33 2.26 0.18 11.74
N THR A 34 2.85 1.28 12.20
CA THR A 34 2.10 2.42 12.74
C THR A 34 1.60 3.38 11.66
N LEU A 35 2.19 3.31 10.45
CA LEU A 35 1.87 4.21 9.36
C LEU A 35 0.47 3.91 8.81
N LYS A 36 -0.42 4.89 8.90
CA LYS A 36 -1.80 4.78 8.43
C LYS A 36 -2.30 6.15 8.02
N PHE A 37 -3.32 6.17 7.18
CA PHE A 37 -4.01 7.41 6.89
C PHE A 37 -4.60 8.02 8.17
N PRO A 38 -4.40 9.33 8.39
CA PRO A 38 -5.09 10.07 9.43
C PRO A 38 -6.61 9.94 9.31
N ALA A 39 -7.32 10.16 10.41
CA ALA A 39 -8.79 10.04 10.42
C ALA A 39 -9.47 10.97 9.40
N GLY A 40 -8.90 12.16 9.14
CA GLY A 40 -9.39 13.08 8.11
C GLY A 40 -9.34 12.49 6.71
N ASP A 41 -8.20 11.93 6.33
CA ASP A 41 -8.02 11.26 5.04
C ASP A 41 -8.92 10.03 4.90
N MET A 42 -9.05 9.22 5.96
CA MET A 42 -9.96 8.08 5.95
C MET A 42 -11.42 8.50 5.72
N ARG A 43 -11.88 9.61 6.30
CA ARG A 43 -13.21 10.15 6.02
C ARG A 43 -13.34 10.62 4.57
N ARG A 44 -12.30 11.28 4.03
CA ARG A 44 -12.27 11.74 2.64
C ARG A 44 -12.32 10.57 1.66
N ILE A 45 -11.47 9.55 1.85
CA ILE A 45 -11.46 8.32 1.06
C ILE A 45 -12.83 7.65 1.06
N ARG A 46 -13.43 7.45 2.25
CA ARG A 46 -14.78 6.88 2.36
C ARG A 46 -15.82 7.70 1.60
N SER A 47 -15.75 9.04 1.67
CA SER A 47 -16.65 9.89 0.92
C SER A 47 -16.49 9.75 -0.59
N LEU A 48 -15.25 9.71 -1.08
CA LEU A 48 -14.94 9.54 -2.50
C LEU A 48 -15.42 8.17 -3.01
N LEU A 49 -15.19 7.10 -2.25
CA LEU A 49 -15.67 5.76 -2.58
C LEU A 49 -17.20 5.71 -2.67
N ARG A 50 -17.92 6.34 -1.73
CA ARG A 50 -19.39 6.42 -1.80
C ARG A 50 -19.87 7.11 -3.07
N LYS A 51 -19.27 8.25 -3.43
CA LYS A 51 -19.60 8.97 -4.67
C LYS A 51 -19.26 8.14 -5.91
N ASN A 52 -18.11 7.46 -5.92
CA ASN A 52 -17.70 6.58 -7.02
C ASN A 52 -18.70 5.44 -7.22
N ASN A 53 -19.12 4.79 -6.13
CA ASN A 53 -20.08 3.69 -6.18
C ASN A 53 -21.49 4.16 -6.58
N ALA A 54 -21.86 5.39 -6.22
CA ALA A 54 -23.12 6.00 -6.64
C ALA A 54 -23.10 6.55 -8.08
N GLY A 55 -21.94 6.53 -8.76
CA GLY A 55 -21.78 7.13 -10.09
C GLY A 55 -21.78 8.67 -10.09
N THR A 56 -21.74 9.31 -8.93
CA THR A 56 -21.82 10.78 -8.78
C THR A 56 -20.45 11.43 -8.53
N ILE A 57 -19.36 10.70 -8.75
CA ILE A 57 -18.00 11.20 -8.55
C ILE A 57 -17.60 12.12 -9.70
N THR A 58 -17.01 13.27 -9.39
CA THR A 58 -16.46 14.16 -10.43
C THR A 58 -15.13 13.63 -10.95
N ALA A 59 -14.67 14.13 -12.10
CA ALA A 59 -13.35 13.78 -12.64
C ALA A 59 -12.21 14.11 -11.66
N GLU A 60 -12.26 15.29 -11.03
CA GLU A 60 -11.28 15.71 -10.02
C GLU A 60 -11.30 14.81 -8.78
N GLU A 61 -12.49 14.42 -8.32
CA GLU A 61 -12.66 13.52 -7.19
C GLU A 61 -12.15 12.11 -7.49
N ARG A 62 -12.34 11.63 -8.72
CA ARG A 62 -11.80 10.35 -9.18
C ARG A 62 -10.27 10.37 -9.17
N LEU A 63 -9.65 11.43 -9.70
CA LEU A 63 -8.19 11.60 -9.63
C LEU A 63 -7.67 11.65 -8.19
N ALA A 64 -8.41 12.31 -7.28
CA ALA A 64 -8.06 12.30 -5.85
C ALA A 64 -8.17 10.90 -5.25
N LEU A 65 -9.22 10.14 -5.57
CA LEU A 65 -9.41 8.77 -5.12
C LEU A 65 -8.28 7.85 -5.61
N GLU A 66 -7.90 7.95 -6.89
CA GLU A 66 -6.79 7.18 -7.47
C GLU A 66 -5.46 7.44 -6.76
N LYS A 67 -5.18 8.70 -6.39
CA LYS A 67 -3.99 9.05 -5.59
C LYS A 67 -4.02 8.38 -4.22
N TYR A 68 -5.15 8.42 -3.52
CA TYR A 68 -5.30 7.74 -2.23
C TYR A 68 -5.13 6.23 -2.34
N LEU A 69 -5.71 5.59 -3.38
CA LEU A 69 -5.59 4.15 -3.60
C LEU A 69 -4.13 3.75 -3.86
N ARG A 70 -3.40 4.54 -4.65
CA ARG A 70 -1.98 4.32 -4.93
C ARG A 70 -1.13 4.36 -3.65
N VAL A 71 -1.35 5.34 -2.79
CA VAL A 71 -0.67 5.42 -1.48
C VAL A 71 -1.10 4.28 -0.57
N GLY A 72 -2.37 3.88 -0.60
CA GLY A 72 -2.87 2.73 0.16
C GLY A 72 -2.17 1.42 -0.22
N GLN A 73 -2.03 1.15 -1.52
CA GLN A 73 -1.29 -0.02 -2.03
C GLN A 73 0.17 -0.02 -1.56
N PHE A 74 0.82 1.15 -1.53
CA PHE A 74 2.17 1.28 -1.00
C PHE A 74 2.25 0.96 0.50
N LEU A 75 1.31 1.46 1.31
CA LEU A 75 1.24 1.14 2.75
C LEU A 75 0.99 -0.35 2.98
N ASP A 76 0.12 -0.99 2.20
CA ASP A 76 -0.17 -2.42 2.31
C ASP A 76 1.09 -3.27 2.07
N LEU A 77 1.87 -2.89 1.06
CA LEU A 77 3.15 -3.52 0.74
C LEU A 77 4.18 -3.34 1.87
N LEU A 78 4.34 -2.13 2.40
CA LEU A 78 5.22 -1.87 3.56
C LEU A 78 4.82 -2.72 4.77
N HIS A 79 3.52 -2.78 5.07
CA HIS A 79 3.00 -3.58 6.17
C HIS A 79 3.24 -5.08 5.95
N ALA A 80 3.10 -5.58 4.72
CA ALA A 80 3.39 -6.97 4.39
C ALA A 80 4.87 -7.30 4.66
N LYS A 81 5.82 -6.49 4.19
CA LYS A 81 7.26 -6.68 4.43
C LYS A 81 7.61 -6.61 5.93
N ALA A 82 7.00 -5.68 6.67
CA ALA A 82 7.18 -5.57 8.11
C ALA A 82 6.71 -6.84 8.85
N ARG A 83 5.50 -7.34 8.54
CA ARG A 83 4.96 -8.57 9.13
C ARG A 83 5.83 -9.78 8.80
N VAL A 84 6.26 -9.93 7.54
CA VAL A 84 7.15 -11.02 7.12
C VAL A 84 8.50 -10.95 7.87
N SER A 85 9.06 -9.76 8.05
CA SER A 85 10.34 -9.57 8.74
C SER A 85 10.25 -9.94 10.23
N LEU A 86 9.12 -9.63 10.88
CA LEU A 86 8.86 -10.04 12.26
C LEU A 86 8.67 -11.57 12.37
N ALA A 87 7.88 -12.17 11.47
CA ALA A 87 7.60 -13.60 11.50
C ALA A 87 8.83 -14.47 11.19
N LYS A 88 9.70 -14.05 10.27
CA LYS A 88 10.95 -14.77 9.94
C LYS A 88 11.91 -14.83 11.12
N ARG A 89 11.93 -13.80 11.99
CA ARG A 89 12.83 -13.79 13.14
C ARG A 89 12.33 -14.65 14.31
N THR A 90 11.02 -14.65 14.56
CA THR A 90 10.41 -15.57 15.54
C THR A 90 10.61 -17.07 15.21
N ARG A 91 10.98 -17.41 13.98
CA ARG A 91 11.32 -18.80 13.59
C ARG A 91 12.82 -19.10 13.63
N ALA A 92 13.66 -18.08 13.80
CA ALA A 92 15.12 -18.19 13.89
C ALA A 92 15.62 -18.13 15.34
N ASP A 93 14.78 -17.62 16.25
CA ASP A 93 14.91 -17.69 17.71
C ASP A 93 14.25 -18.98 18.23
#